data_AF-A0A955WQW5-F1
#
_entry.id   AF-A0A955WQW5-F1
#
_cell.length_a   1.000
_cell.length_b   1.000
_cell.length_c   1.000
_cell.angle_alpha   90.00
_cell.angle_beta   90.00
_cell.angle_gamma   90.00
#
_symmetry.space_group_name_H-M   'P 1'
#
loop_
_entity.id
_entity.type
_entity.pdbx_description
1 polymer ?
#
loop_
_entity_poly.entity_id
_entity_poly.type
_entity_poly.pdbx_seq_one_letter_code
_entity_poly.pdbx_strand_id
1 'polypeptide(L)'
;MALLAVQTEGAEVGLRNGRVEVRRGPAVVHDRPLHEVSEVHLYGPVTVTGSAAQALLKQGCDLVWLTRHGRLVGRSFSRAGGTGTRRVAQVHTLAGQEGGRWGQAVGDAKL
;
A
#
# COMPACT_ATOMS: atom_id res chain seq x y z
N MET A 1 -2.22 3.85 -13.47
CA MET A 1 -2.69 3.66 -12.08
C MET A 1 -1.91 4.59 -11.17
N ALA A 2 -2.53 5.12 -10.13
CA ALA A 2 -2.01 6.21 -9.32
C ALA A 2 -1.84 5.83 -7.85
N LEU A 3 -0.78 6.37 -7.24
CA LEU A 3 -0.57 6.40 -5.79
C LEU A 3 -1.31 7.62 -5.20
N LEU A 4 -2.16 7.39 -4.21
CA LEU A 4 -2.82 8.45 -3.45
C LEU A 4 -2.08 8.71 -2.13
N ALA A 5 -1.32 9.80 -2.05
CA ALA A 5 -0.64 10.21 -0.83
C ALA A 5 -1.48 11.21 -0.04
N VAL A 6 -1.91 10.82 1.16
CA VAL A 6 -2.73 11.64 2.07
C VAL A 6 -1.86 12.14 3.21
N GLN A 7 -1.45 13.41 3.12
CA GLN A 7 -0.58 14.08 4.10
C GLN A 7 -1.29 15.11 4.97
N THR A 8 -2.57 15.35 4.72
CA THR A 8 -3.35 16.33 5.47
C THR A 8 -3.73 15.75 6.82
N GLU A 9 -3.27 16.36 7.91
CA GLU A 9 -3.61 15.94 9.27
C GLU A 9 -5.13 16.04 9.52
N GLY A 10 -5.69 15.02 10.18
CA GLY A 10 -7.12 14.94 10.44
C GLY A 10 -7.96 14.71 9.18
N ALA A 11 -7.34 14.32 8.06
CA ALA A 11 -8.08 13.90 6.89
C ALA A 11 -8.71 12.52 7.08
N GLU A 12 -9.85 12.33 6.43
CA GLU A 12 -10.58 11.07 6.38
C GLU A 12 -10.63 10.58 4.93
N VAL A 13 -10.23 9.33 4.71
CA VAL A 13 -10.38 8.62 3.44
C VAL A 13 -11.67 7.81 3.50
N GLY A 14 -12.62 8.19 2.66
CA GLY A 14 -13.92 7.57 2.52
C GLY A 14 -14.14 6.98 1.13
N LEU A 15 -15.28 6.30 0.97
CA LEU A 15 -15.75 5.80 -0.31
C LEU A 15 -17.17 6.31 -0.55
N ARG A 16 -17.40 6.94 -1.70
CA ARG A 16 -18.72 7.42 -2.11
C ARG A 16 -18.89 7.23 -3.61
N ASN A 17 -20.00 6.63 -4.03
CA ASN A 17 -20.33 6.44 -5.46
C ASN A 17 -19.19 5.81 -6.30
N GLY A 18 -18.46 4.84 -5.73
CA GLY A 18 -17.33 4.18 -6.40
C GLY A 18 -16.07 5.02 -6.52
N ARG A 19 -16.01 6.16 -5.82
CA ARG A 19 -14.86 7.06 -5.75
C ARG A 19 -14.30 7.07 -4.34
N VAL A 20 -12.98 7.09 -4.26
CA VAL A 20 -12.23 7.32 -3.02
C VAL A 20 -12.21 8.82 -2.81
N GLU A 21 -12.75 9.28 -1.69
CA GLU A 21 -12.78 10.69 -1.32
C GLU A 21 -11.83 10.93 -0.15
N VAL A 22 -11.02 11.97 -0.23
CA VAL A 22 -10.22 12.50 0.88
C VAL A 22 -10.92 13.75 1.39
N ARG A 23 -11.36 13.70 2.65
CA ARG A 23 -12.13 14.77 3.29
C ARG A 23 -11.36 15.38 4.44
N ARG A 24 -11.59 16.67 4.68
CA ARG A 24 -11.20 17.35 5.92
C ARG A 24 -12.47 17.98 6.49
N GLY A 25 -13.06 17.32 7.48
CA GLY A 25 -14.39 17.67 7.98
C GLY A 25 -15.47 17.54 6.88
N PRO A 26 -16.23 18.61 6.58
CA PRO A 26 -17.28 18.57 5.57
C PRO A 26 -16.76 18.70 4.12
N ALA A 27 -15.53 19.18 3.92
CA ALA A 27 -15.00 19.47 2.60
C ALA A 27 -14.29 18.26 1.99
N VAL A 28 -14.60 17.95 0.72
CA VAL A 28 -13.81 17.03 -0.11
C VAL A 28 -12.60 17.80 -0.63
N VAL A 29 -11.42 17.35 -0.27
CA VAL A 29 -10.14 17.95 -0.68
C VAL A 29 -9.64 17.31 -1.96
N HIS A 30 -9.93 16.02 -2.14
CA HIS A 30 -9.56 15.27 -3.33
C HIS A 30 -10.49 14.08 -3.53
N ASP A 31 -10.68 13.65 -4.77
CA ASP A 31 -11.41 12.44 -5.10
C ASP A 31 -10.87 11.77 -6.36
N ARG A 32 -10.94 10.43 -6.40
CA ARG A 32 -10.54 9.62 -7.55
C ARG A 32 -11.44 8.40 -7.72
N PRO A 33 -11.68 7.92 -8.95
CA PRO A 33 -12.31 6.62 -9.15
C PRO A 33 -11.49 5.52 -8.47
N LEU A 34 -12.15 4.59 -7.77
CA LEU A 34 -11.48 3.53 -7.02
C LEU A 34 -10.55 2.68 -7.89
N HIS A 35 -10.95 2.41 -9.14
CA HIS A 35 -10.17 1.59 -10.08
C HIS A 35 -8.90 2.28 -10.60
N GLU A 36 -8.72 3.58 -10.37
CA GLU A 36 -7.49 4.29 -10.75
C GLU A 36 -6.43 4.22 -9.65
N VAL A 37 -6.81 3.85 -8.43
CA VAL A 37 -5.94 3.87 -7.25
C VAL A 37 -5.31 2.50 -7.05
N SER A 38 -3.98 2.42 -7.11
CA SER A 38 -3.23 1.18 -6.86
C SER A 38 -2.68 1.09 -5.44
N GLU A 39 -2.48 2.23 -4.78
CA GLU A 39 -1.94 2.29 -3.44
C GLU A 39 -2.37 3.60 -2.75
N VAL A 40 -2.57 3.55 -1.43
CA VAL A 40 -2.91 4.71 -0.59
C VAL A 40 -1.89 4.82 0.54
N HIS A 41 -1.17 5.93 0.58
CA HIS A 41 -0.21 6.25 1.65
C HIS A 41 -0.83 7.23 2.63
N LEU A 42 -0.85 6.86 3.90
CA LEU A 42 -1.52 7.59 4.99
C LEU A 42 -0.45 8.12 5.93
N TYR A 43 -0.22 9.43 5.92
CA TYR A 43 0.85 10.05 6.70
C TYR A 43 0.29 10.67 7.99
N GLY A 44 0.75 10.16 9.13
CA GLY A 44 0.36 10.69 10.44
C GLY A 44 -1.11 10.39 10.78
N PRO A 45 -1.82 11.31 11.45
CA PRO A 45 -3.19 11.07 11.94
C PRO A 45 -4.21 11.21 10.80
N VAL A 46 -4.28 10.20 9.93
CA VAL A 46 -5.28 10.07 8.86
C VAL A 46 -6.19 8.89 9.17
N THR A 47 -7.49 9.10 9.05
CA THR A 47 -8.50 8.05 9.26
C THR A 47 -8.90 7.45 7.91
N VAL A 48 -9.10 6.15 7.86
CA VAL A 48 -9.72 5.47 6.72
C VAL A 48 -10.99 4.82 7.24
N THR A 49 -12.13 5.06 6.57
CA THR A 49 -13.37 4.41 6.95
C THR A 49 -13.28 2.90 6.66
N GLY A 50 -13.95 2.07 7.46
CA GLY A 50 -13.93 0.62 7.27
C GLY A 50 -14.43 0.18 5.89
N SER A 51 -15.43 0.88 5.34
CA SER A 51 -15.96 0.62 3.99
C SER A 51 -14.96 0.98 2.90
N ALA A 52 -14.24 2.10 3.03
CA ALA A 52 -13.19 2.48 2.09
C ALA A 52 -12.03 1.48 2.13
N ALA A 53 -11.55 1.11 3.32
CA ALA A 53 -10.48 0.14 3.49
C ALA A 53 -10.83 -1.21 2.85
N GLN A 54 -12.05 -1.72 3.09
CA GLN A 54 -12.49 -2.98 2.51
C GLN A 54 -12.59 -2.92 0.98
N ALA A 55 -13.10 -1.82 0.42
CA ALA A 55 -13.24 -1.65 -1.02
C ALA A 55 -11.88 -1.53 -1.72
N LEU A 56 -10.95 -0.77 -1.14
CA LEU A 56 -9.58 -0.62 -1.61
C LEU A 56 -8.87 -1.99 -1.65
N LEU A 57 -8.91 -2.72 -0.54
CA LEU A 57 -8.28 -4.04 -0.46
C LEU A 57 -8.92 -5.05 -1.42
N LYS A 58 -10.24 -5.03 -1.62
CA LYS A 58 -10.91 -5.91 -2.60
C LYS A 58 -10.46 -5.65 -4.04
N GLN A 59 -10.10 -4.42 -4.37
CA GLN A 59 -9.58 -4.04 -5.68
C GLN A 59 -8.06 -4.27 -5.82
N GLY A 60 -7.41 -4.82 -4.79
CA GLY A 60 -5.96 -5.00 -4.78
C GLY A 60 -5.17 -3.71 -4.54
N CYS A 61 -5.83 -2.66 -4.02
CA CYS A 61 -5.16 -1.45 -3.58
C CYS A 61 -4.60 -1.65 -2.18
N ASP A 62 -3.31 -1.36 -2.02
CA ASP A 62 -2.65 -1.45 -0.72
C ASP A 62 -2.82 -0.18 0.10
N LEU A 63 -2.89 -0.34 1.42
CA LEU A 63 -2.93 0.73 2.39
C LEU A 63 -1.62 0.72 3.18
N VAL A 64 -0.90 1.85 3.16
CA VAL A 64 0.37 2.01 3.86
C VAL A 64 0.23 3.11 4.90
N TRP A 65 0.45 2.75 6.16
CA TRP A 65 0.48 3.71 7.27
C TRP A 65 1.91 4.15 7.53
N LEU A 66 2.09 5.46 7.54
CA LEU A 66 3.37 6.13 7.68
C LEU A 66 3.29 7.12 8.83
N THR A 67 4.42 7.34 9.50
CA THR A 67 4.56 8.50 10.38
C THR A 67 4.49 9.78 9.55
N ARG A 68 4.34 10.94 10.21
CA ARG A 68 4.42 12.25 9.53
C ARG A 68 5.74 12.46 8.76
N HIS A 69 6.79 11.71 9.10
CA HIS A 69 8.11 11.75 8.45
C HIS A 69 8.33 10.63 7.44
N GLY A 70 7.28 9.88 7.07
CA GLY A 70 7.37 8.83 6.06
C GLY A 70 7.96 7.50 6.55
N ARG A 71 8.12 7.29 7.86
CA ARG A 71 8.55 5.99 8.39
C ARG A 71 7.39 5.01 8.35
N LEU A 72 7.60 3.80 7.85
CA LEU A 72 6.59 2.73 7.84
C LEU A 72 6.15 2.36 9.26
N VAL A 73 4.84 2.48 9.50
CA VAL A 73 4.15 2.01 10.71
C VAL A 73 3.53 0.66 10.46
N GLY A 74 2.89 0.48 9.31
CA GLY A 74 2.25 -0.76 8.93
C GLY A 74 1.72 -0.74 7.51
N ARG A 75 1.29 -1.90 7.02
CA ARG A 75 0.68 -2.05 5.70
C ARG A 75 -0.40 -3.12 5.74
N SER A 76 -1.46 -2.88 5.00
CA SER A 76 -2.56 -3.80 4.75
C SER A 76 -2.63 -3.94 3.25
N PHE A 77 -2.57 -5.17 2.82
CA PHE A 77 -2.54 -5.50 1.41
C PHE A 77 -3.53 -6.61 1.17
N SER A 78 -4.11 -6.64 -0.02
CA SER A 78 -4.93 -7.78 -0.41
C SER A 78 -3.99 -8.98 -0.55
N ARG A 79 -4.35 -10.11 0.05
CA ARG A 79 -3.54 -11.32 -0.11
C ARG A 79 -3.72 -11.80 -1.55
N ALA A 80 -2.72 -11.57 -2.39
CA ALA A 80 -2.61 -12.24 -3.68
C ALA A 80 -2.71 -13.76 -3.44
N GLY A 81 -3.78 -14.38 -3.94
CA GLY A 81 -3.92 -15.82 -3.93
C GLY A 81 -2.83 -16.48 -4.80
N GLY A 82 -2.37 -17.67 -4.42
CA GLY A 82 -1.58 -18.54 -5.31
C GLY A 82 -0.06 -18.34 -5.36
N THR A 83 0.56 -17.58 -4.44
CA THR A 83 2.04 -17.46 -4.37
C THR A 83 2.73 -18.55 -3.56
N GLY A 84 2.03 -19.57 -3.07
CA GLY A 84 2.62 -20.60 -2.20
C GLY A 84 3.85 -21.29 -2.81
N THR A 85 3.71 -21.79 -4.04
CA THR A 85 4.81 -22.43 -4.79
C THR A 85 5.97 -21.48 -5.06
N ARG A 86 5.69 -20.22 -5.42
CA ARG A 86 6.72 -19.18 -5.62
C ARG A 86 7.46 -18.83 -4.33
N ARG A 87 6.76 -18.77 -3.19
CA ARG A 87 7.39 -18.53 -1.89
C ARG A 87 8.25 -19.71 -1.46
N VAL A 88 7.79 -20.95 -1.68
CA VAL A 88 8.58 -22.16 -1.43
C VAL A 88 9.85 -22.15 -2.30
N ALA A 89 9.71 -21.89 -3.60
CA ALA A 89 10.86 -21.78 -4.51
C ALA A 89 11.83 -20.67 -4.06
N GLN A 90 11.34 -19.49 -3.69
CA GLN A 90 12.17 -18.39 -3.20
C GLN A 90 12.98 -18.80 -1.95
N VAL A 91 12.36 -19.48 -0.98
CA VAL A 91 13.07 -19.98 0.21
C VAL A 91 14.15 -20.98 -0.16
N HIS A 92 13.87 -21.93 -1.06
CA HIS A 92 14.86 -22.89 -1.52
C HIS A 92 16.03 -22.23 -2.26
N THR A 93 15.76 -21.24 -3.12
CA THR A 93 16.80 -20.49 -3.84
C THR A 93 17.68 -19.70 -2.87
N LEU A 94 17.10 -19.00 -1.90
CA LEU A 94 17.85 -18.21 -0.91
C LEU A 94 18.71 -19.07 0.02
N ALA A 95 18.26 -20.29 0.34
CA ALA A 95 19.03 -21.23 1.17
C ALA A 95 20.16 -21.95 0.39
N GLY A 96 20.16 -21.88 -0.95
CA GLY A 96 21.16 -22.51 -1.82
C GLY A 96 22.29 -21.58 -2.25
N GLN A 97 23.22 -22.09 -3.06
CA GLN A 97 24.35 -21.30 -3.58
C GLN A 97 23.91 -20.12 -4.47
N GLU A 98 22.74 -20.22 -5.10
CA GLU A 98 22.15 -19.10 -5.83
C GLU A 98 21.81 -17.91 -4.93
N GLY A 99 21.46 -18.13 -3.67
CA GLY A 99 21.22 -17.06 -2.68
C GLY A 99 22.46 -16.18 -2.45
N GLY A 100 23.64 -16.79 -2.40
CA GLY A 100 24.92 -16.06 -2.32
C GLY A 100 25.18 -15.21 -3.56
N ARG A 101 24.86 -15.73 -4.76
CA ARG A 101 24.98 -15.01 -6.02
C ARG A 101 24.04 -13.80 -6.09
N TRP A 102 22.81 -13.93 -5.62
CA TRP A 102 21.86 -12.82 -5.52
C TRP A 102 22.31 -11.77 -4.50
N GLY A 103 22.84 -12.20 -3.34
CA GLY A 103 23.37 -11.29 -2.32
C GLY A 103 24.52 -10.43 -2.85
N GLN A 104 25.45 -11.04 -3.60
CA GLN A 104 26.57 -10.33 -4.21
C GLN A 104 26.11 -9.37 -5.31
N ALA A 105 25.20 -9.81 -6.19
CA ALA A 105 24.65 -8.95 -7.24
C ALA A 105 23.89 -7.72 -6.70
N VAL A 106 23.14 -7.84 -5.60
CA VAL A 106 22.47 -6.69 -4.95
C VAL A 106 23.48 -5.77 -4.26
N GLY A 107 24.50 -6.32 -3.62
CA GLY A 107 25.58 -5.54 -2.99
C GLY A 107 26.38 -4.71 -4.00
N ASP A 108 26.66 -5.29 -5.17
CA ASP A 108 27.39 -4.63 -6.26
C ASP A 108 26.55 -3.57 -6.97
N ALA A 109 25.20 -3.68 -6.91
CA ALA A 109 24.28 -2.77 -7.57
C ALA A 109 24.18 -1.36 -6.94
N LYS A 110 24.85 -1.08 -5.81
CA LYS A 110 24.84 0.20 -5.07
C LYS A 110 23.50 0.96 -5.17
N LEU A 111 22.54 0.58 -4.33
CA LEU A 111 21.33 1.36 -4.07
C LEU A 111 21.67 2.69 -3.38
#